data_AF-A0A9D5ZWR4-F1
#
_entry.id   AF-A0A9D5ZWR4-F1
#
_cell.length_a   1.000
_cell.length_b   1.000
_cell.length_c   1.000
_cell.angle_alpha   90.00
_cell.angle_beta   90.00
_cell.angle_gamma   90.00
#
_symmetry.space_group_name_H-M   'P 1'
#
loop_
_entity.id
_entity.type
_entity.pdbx_description
1 polymer ?
#
loop_
_entity_poly.entity_id
_entity_poly.type
_entity_poly.pdbx_seq_one_letter_code
_entity_poly.pdbx_strand_id
1 'polypeptide(L)'
;MRRFAPLLIALALFAAAAQAAAQQPPESRAAAEKTGDNKSAGGKRVPIAVEHAGDDPVGLKLAYVIKEMVNNSSLFVLTTKDEKKIVLTLTTKEEFSGRPKIASVYGLSWLYSAKDGSLRYYLGSVSGVVDVTGVEDAAQAILSKTSATADASAYLFE
;
A
#
# COMPACT_ATOMS: atom_id res chain seq x y z
N MET A 1 -20.06 -36.86 68.69
CA MET A 1 -19.72 -38.29 68.91
C MET A 1 -19.53 -38.93 67.53
N ARG A 2 -18.28 -39.29 67.16
CA ARG A 2 -17.80 -40.69 67.01
C ARG A 2 -18.55 -41.41 65.85
N ARG A 3 -17.95 -41.86 64.73
CA ARG A 3 -16.64 -42.53 64.54
C ARG A 3 -16.23 -42.59 63.04
N PHE A 4 -14.92 -42.43 62.83
CA PHE A 4 -13.99 -43.23 62.00
C PHE A 4 -14.30 -43.60 60.53
N ALA A 5 -13.44 -43.08 59.66
CA ALA A 5 -12.98 -43.61 58.36
C ALA A 5 -12.22 -44.95 58.50
N PRO A 6 -11.49 -45.52 57.50
CA PRO A 6 -11.55 -45.52 56.01
C PRO A 6 -11.35 -46.95 55.40
N LEU A 7 -11.52 -47.14 54.08
CA LEU A 7 -10.79 -48.16 53.27
C LEU A 7 -11.02 -47.89 51.77
N LEU A 8 -10.11 -47.17 51.10
CA LEU A 8 -9.08 -47.63 50.16
C LEU A 8 -9.57 -48.17 48.78
N ILE A 9 -9.22 -47.36 47.76
CA ILE A 9 -8.55 -47.71 46.49
C ILE A 9 -9.36 -48.26 45.31
N ALA A 10 -9.20 -47.53 44.19
CA ALA A 10 -8.96 -47.93 42.79
C ALA A 10 -9.95 -47.20 41.86
N LEU A 11 -9.57 -46.13 41.17
CA LEU A 11 -8.74 -46.06 39.95
C LEU A 11 -9.39 -46.72 38.73
N ALA A 12 -9.38 -45.97 37.61
CA ALA A 12 -9.71 -46.31 36.21
C ALA A 12 -11.16 -45.97 35.81
N LEU A 13 -11.39 -44.90 35.03
CA LEU A 13 -11.14 -44.70 33.58
C LEU A 13 -12.33 -45.11 32.72
N PHE A 14 -12.51 -44.35 31.61
CA PHE A 14 -13.50 -44.46 30.51
C PHE A 14 -14.86 -43.78 30.78
N ALA A 15 -15.20 -42.61 30.23
CA ALA A 15 -15.23 -42.14 28.82
C ALA A 15 -16.31 -42.81 27.95
N ALA A 16 -17.41 -42.08 27.72
CA ALA A 16 -18.25 -42.06 26.50
C ALA A 16 -19.44 -41.11 26.76
N ALA A 17 -19.34 -39.82 26.44
CA ALA A 17 -19.70 -39.26 25.12
C ALA A 17 -21.17 -39.54 24.74
N ALA A 18 -22.05 -38.66 25.21
CA ALA A 18 -23.39 -38.48 24.65
C ALA A 18 -23.27 -37.90 23.24
N GLN A 19 -23.77 -38.62 22.23
CA GLN A 19 -23.99 -38.08 20.89
C GLN A 19 -25.25 -37.22 20.91
N ALA A 20 -25.06 -35.91 20.95
CA ALA A 20 -26.05 -34.95 20.49
C ALA A 20 -25.49 -34.30 19.23
N ALA A 21 -26.02 -34.73 18.08
CA ALA A 21 -25.76 -34.11 16.80
C ALA A 21 -26.35 -32.69 16.81
N ALA A 22 -25.49 -31.69 16.91
CA ALA A 22 -25.79 -30.31 16.53
C ALA A 22 -24.97 -29.99 15.29
N GLN A 23 -25.66 -29.79 14.17
CA GLN A 23 -25.07 -29.30 12.92
C GLN A 23 -24.60 -27.86 13.14
N GLN A 24 -23.28 -27.64 13.20
CA GLN A 24 -22.69 -26.32 13.04
C GLN A 24 -22.57 -26.00 11.53
N PRO A 25 -22.91 -24.76 11.11
CA PRO A 25 -22.55 -24.28 9.78
C PRO A 25 -21.03 -24.28 9.64
N PRO A 26 -20.46 -24.64 8.48
CA PRO A 26 -19.03 -24.54 8.28
C PRO A 26 -18.62 -23.07 8.26
N GLU A 27 -18.06 -22.58 9.36
CA GLU A 27 -17.05 -21.52 9.35
C GLU A 27 -15.83 -22.03 8.56
N SER A 28 -15.93 -22.00 7.24
CA SER A 28 -14.74 -21.95 6.40
C SER A 28 -14.32 -20.49 6.31
N ARG A 29 -13.51 -20.08 7.27
CA ARG A 29 -12.65 -18.90 7.15
C ARG A 29 -11.61 -19.25 6.08
N ALA A 30 -12.03 -19.21 4.82
CA ALA A 30 -11.16 -19.25 3.68
C ALA A 30 -10.26 -18.01 3.78
N ALA A 31 -9.02 -18.27 4.18
CA ALA A 31 -7.93 -17.32 4.09
C ALA A 31 -8.01 -16.63 2.72
N ALA A 32 -8.27 -15.33 2.74
CA ALA A 32 -8.12 -14.49 1.57
C ALA A 32 -6.61 -14.29 1.32
N GLU A 33 -5.92 -15.35 0.93
CA GLU A 33 -4.67 -15.25 0.19
C GLU A 33 -5.00 -15.41 -1.28
N LYS A 34 -5.53 -14.33 -1.86
CA LYS A 34 -5.28 -14.05 -3.28
C LYS A 34 -4.11 -13.09 -3.35
N THR A 35 -2.94 -13.55 -2.94
CA THR A 35 -1.68 -13.07 -3.52
C THR A 35 -1.64 -13.60 -4.93
N GLY A 36 -2.35 -12.91 -5.82
CA GLY A 36 -2.15 -13.08 -7.24
C GLY A 36 -0.76 -12.54 -7.55
N ASP A 37 0.24 -13.42 -7.48
CA ASP A 37 1.47 -13.27 -8.25
C ASP A 37 1.07 -13.18 -9.72
N ASN A 38 0.71 -11.98 -10.15
CA ASN A 38 0.71 -11.65 -11.55
C ASN A 38 2.19 -11.54 -11.94
N LYS A 39 2.80 -12.69 -12.25
CA LYS A 39 3.99 -12.77 -13.09
C LYS A 39 3.59 -12.22 -14.46
N SER A 40 3.48 -10.90 -14.54
CA SER A 40 3.46 -10.20 -15.81
C SER A 40 4.83 -10.44 -16.46
N ALA A 41 4.79 -10.87 -17.70
CA ALA A 41 5.94 -11.28 -18.47
C ALA A 41 7.01 -10.17 -18.54
N GLY A 42 8.24 -10.50 -18.14
CA GLY A 42 9.43 -10.09 -18.91
C GLY A 42 10.13 -8.75 -18.60
N GLY A 43 9.87 -8.08 -17.49
CA GLY A 43 10.65 -6.89 -17.08
C GLY A 43 10.67 -6.69 -15.56
N LYS A 44 11.81 -6.25 -15.00
CA LYS A 44 11.91 -5.88 -13.58
C LYS A 44 11.12 -4.59 -13.36
N ARG A 45 9.95 -4.68 -12.72
CA ARG A 45 9.14 -3.52 -12.34
C ARG A 45 9.93 -2.58 -11.45
N VAL A 46 9.83 -1.27 -11.70
CA VAL A 46 10.55 -0.26 -10.93
C VAL A 46 9.82 -0.04 -9.60
N PRO A 47 10.51 -0.16 -8.45
CA PRO A 47 9.91 0.10 -7.15
C PRO A 47 9.64 1.60 -6.96
N ILE A 48 8.41 1.94 -6.63
CA ILE A 48 7.92 3.32 -6.45
C ILE A 48 7.35 3.48 -5.03
N ALA A 49 7.71 4.57 -4.36
CA ALA A 49 7.03 5.05 -3.17
C ALA A 49 6.34 6.39 -3.49
N VAL A 50 5.13 6.60 -2.97
CA VAL A 50 4.37 7.85 -3.15
C VAL A 50 4.14 8.48 -1.78
N GLU A 51 4.82 9.60 -1.54
CA GLU A 51 4.67 10.44 -0.35
C GLU A 51 3.86 11.67 -0.73
N HIS A 52 2.87 12.02 0.09
CA HIS A 52 2.02 13.17 -0.14
C HIS A 52 1.98 14.06 1.11
N ALA A 53 2.13 15.37 0.89
CA ALA A 53 2.02 16.41 1.90
C ALA A 53 1.00 17.46 1.43
N GLY A 54 -0.05 17.66 2.22
CA GLY A 54 -1.15 18.55 1.88
C GLY A 54 -2.46 17.97 2.37
N ASP A 55 -3.41 18.84 2.67
CA ASP A 55 -4.72 18.48 3.23
C ASP A 55 -5.88 18.94 2.33
N ASP A 56 -5.57 19.49 1.16
CA ASP A 56 -6.59 19.98 0.24
C ASP A 56 -7.31 18.82 -0.49
N PRO A 57 -8.64 18.89 -0.69
CA PRO A 57 -9.40 17.76 -1.22
C PRO A 57 -9.01 17.32 -2.64
N VAL A 58 -8.62 18.27 -3.50
CA VAL A 58 -8.25 17.96 -4.89
C VAL A 58 -6.86 17.31 -4.94
N GLY A 59 -5.91 17.83 -4.16
CA GLY A 59 -4.58 17.26 -3.99
C GLY A 59 -4.59 15.87 -3.37
N LEU A 60 -5.45 15.63 -2.38
CA LEU A 60 -5.69 14.30 -1.82
C LEU A 60 -6.24 13.33 -2.88
N LYS A 61 -7.18 13.77 -3.71
CA LYS A 61 -7.69 12.96 -4.83
C LYS A 61 -6.56 12.63 -5.81
N LEU A 62 -5.72 13.61 -6.17
CA LEU A 62 -4.56 13.38 -7.03
C LEU A 62 -3.58 12.35 -6.45
N ALA A 63 -3.23 12.48 -5.17
CA ALA A 63 -2.35 11.54 -4.50
C ALA A 63 -2.92 10.10 -4.51
N TYR A 64 -4.24 9.96 -4.33
CA TYR A 64 -4.91 8.67 -4.37
C TYR A 64 -4.87 8.06 -5.77
N VAL A 65 -5.25 8.83 -6.81
CA VAL A 65 -5.25 8.36 -8.20
C VAL A 65 -3.85 7.95 -8.65
N ILE A 66 -2.81 8.72 -8.29
CA ILE A 66 -1.41 8.34 -8.59
C ILE A 66 -1.08 6.97 -7.96
N LYS A 67 -1.40 6.76 -6.67
CA LYS A 67 -1.14 5.48 -5.99
C LYS A 67 -1.89 4.32 -6.65
N GLU A 68 -3.15 4.54 -7.02
CA GLU A 68 -3.97 3.55 -7.72
C GLU A 68 -3.38 3.18 -9.08
N MET A 69 -3.02 4.18 -9.90
CA MET A 69 -2.43 3.94 -11.21
C MET A 69 -1.06 3.26 -11.13
N VAL A 70 -0.23 3.61 -10.14
CA VAL A 70 1.04 2.92 -9.89
C VAL A 70 0.79 1.45 -9.54
N ASN A 71 -0.20 1.17 -8.68
CA ASN A 71 -0.54 -0.19 -8.27
C ASN A 71 -1.09 -1.04 -9.44
N ASN A 72 -1.79 -0.41 -10.38
CA ASN A 72 -2.36 -1.05 -11.56
C ASN A 72 -1.40 -1.10 -12.77
N SER A 73 -0.21 -0.50 -12.66
CA SER A 73 0.78 -0.43 -13.74
C SER A 73 1.55 -1.75 -13.91
N SER A 74 1.87 -2.09 -15.16
CA SER A 74 2.81 -3.17 -15.48
C SER A 74 4.28 -2.75 -15.36
N LEU A 75 4.57 -1.44 -15.31
CA LEU A 75 5.93 -0.88 -15.26
C LEU A 75 6.43 -0.67 -13.82
N PHE A 76 5.51 -0.47 -12.89
CA PHE A 76 5.81 -0.04 -11.53
C PHE A 76 5.33 -1.05 -10.50
N VAL A 77 5.95 -1.02 -9.32
CA VAL A 77 5.46 -1.71 -8.14
C VAL A 77 5.49 -0.75 -6.94
N LEU A 78 4.34 -0.54 -6.31
CA LEU A 78 4.25 0.28 -5.11
C LEU A 78 4.95 -0.44 -3.95
N THR A 79 5.86 0.24 -3.24
CA THR A 79 6.62 -0.34 -2.14
C THR A 79 6.81 0.62 -0.98
N THR A 80 6.82 0.08 0.24
CA THR A 80 7.23 0.75 1.48
C THR A 80 8.56 0.20 2.01
N LYS A 81 9.12 -0.84 1.38
CA LYS A 81 10.34 -1.49 1.82
C LYS A 81 11.54 -0.56 1.72
N ASP A 82 12.54 -0.81 2.55
CA ASP A 82 13.85 -0.16 2.41
C ASP A 82 14.66 -0.90 1.33
N GLU A 83 14.48 -0.44 0.09
CA GLU A 83 15.10 -0.99 -1.11
C GLU A 83 15.36 0.13 -2.12
N LYS A 84 16.13 -0.17 -3.17
CA LYS A 84 16.35 0.75 -4.28
C LYS A 84 15.01 1.13 -4.91
N LYS A 85 14.61 2.41 -4.81
CA LYS A 85 13.29 2.87 -5.28
C LYS A 85 13.30 4.33 -5.71
N ILE A 86 12.32 4.70 -6.53
CA ILE A 86 11.98 6.10 -6.78
C ILE A 86 10.91 6.52 -5.77
N VAL A 87 11.12 7.65 -5.11
CA VAL A 87 10.16 8.30 -4.21
C VAL A 87 9.58 9.50 -4.92
N LEU A 88 8.28 9.44 -5.20
CA LEU A 88 7.46 10.55 -5.65
C LEU A 88 7.04 11.35 -4.42
N THR A 89 7.56 12.56 -4.26
CA THR A 89 7.16 13.47 -3.19
C THR A 89 6.21 14.51 -3.77
N LEU A 90 4.92 14.35 -3.50
CA LEU A 90 3.84 15.24 -3.95
C LEU A 90 3.49 16.20 -2.81
N THR A 91 3.62 17.51 -3.05
CA THR A 91 3.15 18.55 -2.13
C THR A 91 2.00 19.28 -2.79
N THR A 92 0.87 19.44 -2.09
CA THR A 92 -0.33 20.10 -2.64
C THR A 92 -0.84 21.19 -1.72
N LYS A 93 -1.55 22.16 -2.30
CA LYS A 93 -2.20 23.25 -1.57
C LYS A 93 -3.38 23.78 -2.36
N GLU A 94 -4.45 24.19 -1.67
CA GLU A 94 -5.56 24.89 -2.32
C GLU A 94 -5.09 26.12 -3.09
N GLU A 95 -5.51 26.24 -4.34
CA GLU A 95 -5.23 27.42 -5.15
C GLU A 95 -6.02 28.63 -4.65
N PHE A 96 -7.28 28.41 -4.25
CA PHE A 96 -8.19 29.45 -3.80
C PHE A 96 -8.74 29.13 -2.40
N SER A 97 -8.11 29.68 -1.35
CA SER A 97 -8.51 29.45 0.04
C SER A 97 -9.94 29.91 0.37
N GLY A 98 -10.49 30.87 -0.38
CA GLY A 98 -11.89 31.30 -0.24
C GLY A 98 -12.90 30.44 -1.01
N ARG A 99 -12.41 29.48 -1.81
CA ARG A 99 -13.20 28.60 -2.68
C ARG A 99 -12.57 27.20 -2.70
N PRO A 100 -12.67 26.46 -1.57
CA PRO A 100 -12.11 25.13 -1.48
C PRO A 100 -12.75 24.21 -2.54
N LYS A 101 -12.03 23.14 -2.91
CA LYS A 101 -12.48 22.11 -3.87
C LYS A 101 -12.61 22.53 -5.34
N ILE A 102 -12.07 23.69 -5.74
CA ILE A 102 -12.00 24.06 -7.17
C ILE A 102 -10.75 23.46 -7.80
N ALA A 103 -9.60 23.82 -7.26
CA ALA A 103 -8.30 23.47 -7.81
C ALA A 103 -7.23 23.44 -6.72
N SER A 104 -6.18 22.68 -7.01
CA SER A 104 -4.99 22.52 -6.19
C SER A 104 -3.77 22.87 -7.00
N VAL A 105 -2.85 23.62 -6.40
CA VAL A 105 -1.49 23.75 -6.89
C VAL A 105 -0.69 22.58 -6.32
N TYR A 106 0.04 21.87 -7.17
CA TYR A 106 0.92 20.79 -6.75
C TYR A 106 2.36 21.01 -7.19
N GLY A 107 3.29 20.53 -6.36
CA GLY A 107 4.68 20.29 -6.70
C GLY A 107 4.98 18.81 -6.54
N LEU A 108 5.71 18.22 -7.48
CA LEU A 108 6.12 16.83 -7.46
C LEU A 108 7.62 16.74 -7.68
N SER A 109 8.31 16.01 -6.80
CA SER A 109 9.73 15.69 -6.96
C SER A 109 9.94 14.20 -7.09
N TRP A 110 10.82 13.79 -8.01
CA TRP A 110 11.33 12.42 -8.11
C TRP A 110 12.65 12.34 -7.37
N LEU A 111 12.74 11.43 -6.41
CA LEU A 111 13.95 11.15 -5.66
C LEU A 111 14.35 9.69 -5.82
N TYR A 112 15.63 9.37 -5.93
CA TYR A 112 16.12 8.01 -5.80
C TYR A 112 16.55 7.73 -4.36
N SER A 113 16.17 6.58 -3.82
CA SER A 113 16.66 6.07 -2.54
C SER A 113 17.42 4.77 -2.78
N ALA A 114 18.67 4.72 -2.33
CA ALA A 114 19.59 3.61 -2.59
C ALA A 114 19.51 2.45 -1.58
N LYS A 115 18.58 2.50 -0.60
CA LYS A 115 18.55 1.80 0.70
C LYS A 115 19.25 2.59 1.84
N ASP A 116 19.03 2.21 3.10
CA ASP A 116 19.66 2.74 4.33
C ASP A 116 19.18 4.13 4.79
N GLY A 117 17.93 4.46 4.48
CA GLY A 117 17.11 5.40 5.25
C GLY A 117 17.54 6.87 5.37
N SER A 118 18.71 7.30 4.88
CA SER A 118 19.20 8.66 5.16
C SER A 118 19.40 9.54 3.92
N LEU A 119 19.82 8.98 2.78
CA LEU A 119 20.16 9.79 1.61
C LEU A 119 19.24 9.52 0.42
N ARG A 120 18.57 10.58 -0.02
CA ARG A 120 17.76 10.61 -1.24
C ARG A 120 18.43 11.52 -2.26
N TYR A 121 18.52 11.05 -3.50
CA TYR A 121 19.12 11.79 -4.60
C TYR A 121 18.04 12.40 -5.48
N TYR A 122 18.15 13.68 -5.77
CA TYR A 122 17.19 14.36 -6.62
C TYR A 122 17.32 13.93 -8.08
N LEU A 123 16.21 13.53 -8.70
CA LEU A 123 16.15 13.15 -10.12
C LEU A 123 15.46 14.21 -10.97
N GLY A 124 14.54 15.00 -10.39
CA GLY A 124 13.78 16.01 -11.10
C GLY A 124 12.58 16.49 -10.30
N SER A 125 11.92 17.54 -10.81
CA SER A 125 10.65 18.03 -10.26
C SER A 125 9.78 18.68 -11.33
N VAL A 126 8.50 18.79 -11.02
CA VAL A 126 7.51 19.52 -11.81
C VAL A 126 6.53 20.19 -10.85
N SER A 127 5.92 21.28 -11.29
CA SER A 127 4.77 21.88 -10.60
C SER A 127 3.65 22.11 -11.59
N GLY A 128 2.42 22.11 -11.10
CA GLY A 128 1.24 22.36 -11.92
C GLY A 128 0.03 22.74 -11.08
N VAL A 129 -1.07 22.95 -11.78
CA VAL A 129 -2.39 23.16 -11.19
C VAL A 129 -3.28 22.03 -11.68
N VAL A 130 -4.15 21.55 -10.81
CA VAL A 130 -5.12 20.51 -11.12
C VAL A 130 -6.48 20.90 -10.57
N ASP A 131 -7.51 20.79 -11.39
CA ASP A 131 -8.90 20.94 -10.96
C ASP A 131 -9.56 19.57 -10.71
N VAL A 132 -10.79 19.58 -10.21
CA VAL A 132 -11.55 18.36 -9.89
C VAL A 132 -11.79 17.42 -11.08
N THR A 133 -11.79 17.94 -12.30
CA THR A 133 -12.05 17.19 -13.54
C THR A 133 -10.78 16.68 -14.21
N GLY A 134 -9.64 17.35 -14.00
CA GLY A 134 -8.36 17.02 -14.63
C GLY A 134 -7.44 16.13 -13.79
N VAL A 135 -7.92 15.54 -12.68
CA VAL A 135 -7.07 14.77 -11.77
C VAL A 135 -6.46 13.54 -12.44
N GLU A 136 -7.27 12.82 -13.20
CA GLU A 136 -6.89 11.59 -13.89
C GLU A 136 -5.86 11.88 -14.99
N ASP A 137 -6.05 12.95 -15.77
CA ASP A 137 -5.10 13.40 -16.79
C ASP A 137 -3.78 13.87 -16.18
N ALA A 138 -3.82 14.59 -15.07
CA ALA A 138 -2.62 15.01 -14.34
C ALA A 138 -1.84 13.80 -13.81
N ALA A 139 -2.53 12.80 -13.24
CA ALA A 139 -1.91 11.58 -12.78
C ALA A 139 -1.27 10.78 -13.93
N GLN A 140 -1.95 10.67 -15.07
CA GLN A 140 -1.42 10.05 -16.29
C GLN A 140 -0.14 10.74 -16.77
N ALA A 141 -0.12 12.08 -16.79
CA ALA A 141 1.05 12.86 -17.18
C ALA A 141 2.22 12.66 -16.20
N ILE A 142 1.93 12.59 -14.89
CA ILE A 142 2.92 12.29 -13.85
C ILE A 142 3.52 10.90 -14.05
N LEU A 143 2.70 9.87 -14.30
CA LEU A 143 3.19 8.51 -14.53
C LEU A 143 4.03 8.40 -15.81
N SER A 144 3.63 9.11 -16.87
CA SER A 144 4.39 9.17 -18.12
C SER A 144 5.79 9.76 -17.90
N LYS A 145 5.87 10.87 -17.15
CA LYS A 145 7.16 11.45 -16.74
C LYS A 145 7.94 10.53 -15.82
N THR A 146 7.27 9.83 -14.89
CA THR A 146 7.90 8.86 -13.98
C THR A 146 8.57 7.74 -14.75
N SER A 147 7.94 7.23 -15.82
CA SER A 147 8.56 6.23 -16.70
C SER A 147 9.83 6.76 -17.34
N ALA A 148 9.77 7.96 -17.95
CA ALA A 148 10.94 8.57 -18.55
C ALA A 148 12.07 8.83 -17.54
N THR A 149 11.73 9.24 -16.32
CA THR A 149 12.70 9.41 -15.23
C THR A 149 13.32 8.07 -14.81
N ALA A 150 12.52 7.00 -14.74
CA ALA A 150 13.02 5.67 -14.42
C ALA A 150 13.98 5.15 -15.49
N ASP A 151 13.65 5.34 -16.77
CA ASP A 151 14.52 4.95 -17.88
C ASP A 151 15.85 5.72 -17.86
N ALA A 152 15.79 7.04 -17.65
CA ALA A 152 16.98 7.89 -17.55
C ALA A 152 17.86 7.58 -16.33
N SER A 153 17.29 6.94 -15.30
CA SER A 153 17.98 6.57 -14.06
C SER A 153 18.18 5.06 -13.90
N ALA A 154 18.00 4.28 -14.96
CA ALA A 154 18.07 2.81 -14.92
C ALA A 154 19.39 2.29 -14.33
N TYR A 155 20.51 2.98 -14.61
CA TYR A 155 21.84 2.65 -14.09
C TYR A 155 21.94 2.69 -12.55
N LEU A 156 21.02 3.38 -11.86
CA LEU A 156 20.97 3.39 -10.39
C LEU A 156 20.42 2.06 -9.82
N PHE A 157 19.70 1.29 -10.63
CA PHE A 157 19.03 0.05 -10.23
C PHE A 157 19.82 -1.23 -10.52
N GLU A 158 21.00 -1.10 -11.14
CA GLU A 158 21.98 -2.17 -11.39
C GLU A 158 22.77 -2.55 -10.14
#